data_AF-A0A2S6I792-F1
#
_entry.id   AF-A0A2S6I792-F1
#
_cell.length_a   1.000
_cell.length_b   1.000
_cell.length_c   1.000
_cell.angle_alpha   90.00
_cell.angle_beta   90.00
_cell.angle_gamma   90.00
#
_symmetry.space_group_name_H-M   'P 1'
#
loop_
_entity.id
_entity.type
_entity.pdbx_description
1 polymer ?
#
loop_
_entity_poly.entity_id
_entity_poly.type
_entity_poly.pdbx_seq_one_letter_code
_entity_poly.pdbx_strand_id
1 'polypeptide(L)'
;MVTSTLAAYREDLIVRTKTGIEFMLAATLVWFGIALIWLTPYAAYDKSVLTFMVGAVMLPLALLLSKVMGTTWKLPDNPLQPLGLWLNFAQLFYFPILVFLLLRSPEYFIMGYAIITGAHLFPYAWLYDELGYAVAAGVISLGALGIALFQPPTSVYLIPLFTAGCFLLLSGWMLTRRTWARGVGAH
;
A
#
# COMPACT_ATOMS: atom_id res chain seq x y z
N MET A 1 34.09 -1.85 -5.69
CA MET A 1 33.91 -2.49 -4.37
C MET A 1 33.00 -1.70 -3.40
N VAL A 2 32.16 -0.75 -3.87
CA VAL A 2 31.18 -0.02 -3.01
C VAL A 2 29.74 -0.50 -3.27
N THR A 3 29.48 -1.17 -4.39
CA THR A 3 28.17 -1.74 -4.74
C THR A 3 27.77 -2.96 -3.90
N SER A 4 28.69 -3.58 -3.16
CA SER A 4 28.44 -4.79 -2.37
C SER A 4 27.75 -4.55 -1.03
N THR A 5 27.88 -3.35 -0.42
CA THR A 5 27.31 -3.08 0.91
C THR A 5 25.83 -2.69 0.85
N LEU A 6 25.46 -1.79 -0.05
CA LEU A 6 24.06 -1.36 -0.21
C LEU A 6 23.16 -2.51 -0.68
N ALA A 7 23.65 -3.32 -1.63
CA ALA A 7 22.92 -4.50 -2.11
C ALA A 7 22.72 -5.52 -0.98
N ALA A 8 23.74 -5.76 -0.15
CA ALA A 8 23.63 -6.65 1.01
C ALA A 8 22.63 -6.13 2.06
N TYR A 9 22.65 -4.83 2.38
CA TYR A 9 21.66 -4.26 3.30
C TYR A 9 20.23 -4.38 2.76
N ARG A 10 20.06 -4.20 1.45
CA ARG A 10 18.76 -4.35 0.79
C ARG A 10 18.29 -5.81 0.80
N GLU A 11 19.19 -6.75 0.55
CA GLU A 11 18.89 -8.18 0.63
C GLU A 11 18.50 -8.62 2.05
N ASP A 12 19.26 -8.21 3.07
CA ASP A 12 18.91 -8.43 4.48
C ASP A 12 17.50 -7.90 4.81
N LEU A 13 17.21 -6.68 4.36
CA LEU A 13 15.91 -6.06 4.53
C LEU A 13 14.80 -6.87 3.85
N ILE A 14 15.00 -7.29 2.60
CA ILE A 14 14.04 -8.11 1.82
C ILE A 14 13.74 -9.43 2.53
N VAL A 15 14.78 -10.14 2.98
CA VAL A 15 14.63 -11.46 3.62
C VAL A 15 13.88 -11.35 4.94
N ARG A 16 14.27 -10.39 5.81
CA ARG A 16 13.71 -10.27 7.17
C ARG A 16 12.31 -9.66 7.22
N THR A 17 12.01 -8.76 6.29
CA THR A 17 10.66 -8.17 6.14
C THR A 17 9.76 -9.00 5.23
N LYS A 18 10.28 -10.04 4.56
CA LYS A 18 9.59 -10.78 3.49
C LYS A 18 8.98 -9.83 2.44
N THR A 19 9.76 -8.85 2.04
CA THR A 19 9.35 -7.82 1.07
C THR A 19 8.11 -7.04 1.55
N GLY A 20 7.84 -6.97 2.87
CA GLY A 20 6.70 -6.23 3.43
C GLY A 20 5.32 -6.79 3.06
N ILE A 21 5.22 -8.10 2.81
CA ILE A 21 3.99 -8.78 2.41
C ILE A 21 2.81 -8.57 3.39
N GLU A 22 3.08 -8.50 4.68
CA GLU A 22 2.07 -8.27 5.72
C GLU A 22 1.33 -6.95 5.53
N PHE A 23 1.99 -5.92 4.98
CA PHE A 23 1.37 -4.64 4.67
C PHE A 23 0.46 -4.75 3.45
N MET A 24 0.81 -5.56 2.46
CA MET A 24 -0.03 -5.75 1.27
C MET A 24 -1.29 -6.56 1.60
N LEU A 25 -1.15 -7.58 2.45
CA LEU A 25 -2.28 -8.34 2.98
C LEU A 25 -3.17 -7.47 3.88
N ALA A 26 -2.58 -6.66 4.78
CA ALA A 26 -3.34 -5.71 5.59
C ALA A 26 -4.08 -4.69 4.71
N ALA A 27 -3.40 -4.15 3.69
CA ALA A 27 -3.99 -3.22 2.74
C ALA A 27 -5.17 -3.84 1.98
N THR A 28 -5.05 -5.09 1.56
CA THR A 28 -6.16 -5.82 0.92
C THR A 28 -7.42 -5.81 1.80
N LEU A 29 -7.28 -6.15 3.08
CA LEU A 29 -8.40 -6.20 4.02
C LEU A 29 -8.97 -4.81 4.34
N VAL A 30 -8.10 -3.83 4.55
CA VAL A 30 -8.48 -2.43 4.81
C VAL A 30 -9.26 -1.86 3.62
N TRP A 31 -8.74 -2.04 2.40
CA TRP A 31 -9.38 -1.52 1.18
C TRP A 31 -10.68 -2.24 0.84
N PHE A 32 -10.81 -3.52 1.18
CA PHE A 32 -12.09 -4.21 1.11
C PHE A 32 -13.11 -3.61 2.09
N GLY A 33 -12.69 -3.32 3.33
CA GLY A 33 -13.51 -2.60 4.31
C GLY A 33 -13.94 -1.21 3.82
N ILE A 34 -13.04 -0.48 3.17
CA ILE A 34 -13.36 0.80 2.51
C ILE A 34 -14.38 0.59 1.39
N ALA A 35 -14.26 -0.46 0.58
CA ALA A 35 -15.26 -0.75 -0.45
C ALA A 35 -16.66 -0.96 0.14
N LEU A 36 -16.77 -1.65 1.28
CA LEU A 36 -18.03 -1.80 2.00
C LEU A 36 -18.59 -0.46 2.48
N ILE A 37 -17.76 0.46 2.97
CA ILE A 37 -18.18 1.82 3.34
C ILE A 37 -18.79 2.55 2.12
N TRP A 38 -18.15 2.45 0.96
CA TRP A 38 -18.60 3.18 -0.23
C TRP A 38 -19.88 2.62 -0.86
N LEU A 39 -20.26 1.38 -0.53
CA LEU A 39 -21.55 0.77 -0.87
C LEU A 39 -22.71 1.23 0.03
N THR A 40 -22.43 1.85 1.19
CA THR A 40 -23.50 2.34 2.09
C THR A 40 -24.28 3.50 1.47
N PRO A 41 -25.50 3.80 1.93
CA PRO A 41 -26.25 4.98 1.48
C PRO A 41 -25.83 6.30 2.14
N TYR A 42 -24.70 6.34 2.86
CA TYR A 42 -24.23 7.55 3.55
C TYR A 42 -23.80 8.66 2.59
N ALA A 43 -23.76 9.89 3.10
CA ALA A 43 -23.26 11.03 2.35
C ALA A 43 -21.77 10.85 2.01
N ALA A 44 -21.32 11.42 0.89
CA ALA A 44 -19.94 11.29 0.43
C ALA A 44 -18.92 11.79 1.46
N TYR A 45 -19.26 12.86 2.20
CA TYR A 45 -18.42 13.37 3.27
C TYR A 45 -18.22 12.33 4.38
N ASP A 46 -19.31 11.75 4.89
CA ASP A 46 -19.25 10.74 5.97
C ASP A 46 -18.47 9.49 5.52
N LYS A 47 -18.71 9.03 4.28
CA LYS A 47 -17.93 7.94 3.68
C LYS A 47 -16.43 8.24 3.64
N SER A 48 -16.07 9.48 3.33
CA SER A 48 -14.68 9.92 3.26
C SER A 48 -14.02 9.97 4.65
N VAL A 49 -14.73 10.48 5.65
CA VAL A 49 -14.27 10.46 7.05
C VAL A 49 -14.08 9.02 7.54
N LEU A 50 -15.08 8.15 7.32
CA LEU A 50 -15.00 6.74 7.68
C LEU A 50 -13.85 6.02 6.96
N THR A 51 -13.64 6.33 5.67
CA THR A 51 -12.50 5.80 4.89
C THR A 51 -11.18 6.14 5.56
N PHE A 52 -11.01 7.39 5.97
CA PHE A 52 -9.79 7.85 6.64
C PHE A 52 -9.60 7.17 8.00
N MET A 53 -10.67 7.03 8.79
CA MET A 53 -10.65 6.31 10.08
C MET A 53 -10.27 4.84 9.92
N VAL A 54 -10.84 4.14 8.93
CA VAL A 54 -10.49 2.73 8.65
C VAL A 54 -9.03 2.58 8.21
N GLY A 55 -8.47 3.59 7.53
CA GLY A 55 -7.05 3.63 7.20
C GLY A 55 -6.13 3.49 8.43
N ALA A 56 -6.54 4.00 9.60
CA ALA A 56 -5.76 3.88 10.84
C ALA A 56 -5.59 2.42 11.31
N VAL A 57 -6.47 1.51 10.89
CA VAL A 57 -6.40 0.07 11.21
C VAL A 57 -5.26 -0.63 10.48
N MET A 58 -4.69 -0.02 9.43
CA MET A 58 -3.59 -0.58 8.64
C MET A 58 -2.41 -1.05 9.51
N LEU A 59 -1.90 -0.18 10.40
CA LEU A 59 -0.73 -0.49 11.22
C LEU A 59 -1.00 -1.61 12.25
N PRO A 60 -2.08 -1.58 13.04
CA PRO A 60 -2.46 -2.70 13.89
C PRO A 60 -2.60 -4.02 13.14
N LEU A 61 -3.18 -4.00 11.94
CA LEU A 61 -3.41 -5.19 11.15
C LEU A 61 -2.12 -5.76 10.55
N ALA A 62 -1.24 -4.90 10.03
CA ALA A 62 0.09 -5.31 9.58
C ALA A 62 0.92 -5.89 10.73
N LEU A 63 0.79 -5.34 11.94
CA LEU A 63 1.40 -5.87 13.16
C LEU A 63 0.87 -7.26 13.57
N LEU A 64 -0.42 -7.52 13.36
CA LEU A 64 -1.00 -8.84 13.60
C LEU A 64 -0.48 -9.84 12.56
N LEU A 65 -0.49 -9.46 11.29
CA LEU A 65 -0.06 -10.29 10.18
C LEU A 65 1.45 -10.57 10.20
N SER A 66 2.28 -9.64 10.68
CA SER A 66 3.72 -9.88 10.83
C SER A 66 4.01 -11.04 11.79
N LYS A 67 3.21 -11.18 12.86
CA LYS A 67 3.32 -12.32 13.79
C LYS A 67 2.95 -13.64 13.12
N VAL A 68 1.88 -13.65 12.33
CA VAL A 68 1.44 -14.86 11.58
C VAL A 68 2.47 -15.24 10.52
N MET A 69 3.01 -14.23 9.83
CA MET A 69 3.94 -14.43 8.71
C MET A 69 5.39 -14.57 9.16
N GLY A 70 5.71 -14.32 10.43
CA GLY A 70 7.08 -14.33 10.95
C GLY A 70 7.98 -13.30 10.27
N THR A 71 7.47 -12.08 10.02
CA THR A 71 8.26 -10.96 9.49
C THR A 71 8.76 -10.07 10.62
N THR A 72 9.87 -9.37 10.39
CA THR A 72 10.32 -8.29 11.26
C THR A 72 10.69 -7.05 10.46
N TRP A 73 10.19 -5.93 10.96
CA TRP A 73 10.36 -4.57 10.44
C TRP A 73 11.21 -3.70 11.37
N LYS A 74 11.59 -4.25 12.54
CA LYS A 74 12.58 -3.67 13.44
C LYS A 74 13.94 -4.27 13.12
N LEU A 75 14.76 -3.51 12.40
CA LEU A 75 16.10 -3.92 11.94
C LEU A 75 17.12 -2.84 12.36
N PRO A 76 17.45 -2.71 13.66
CA PRO A 76 18.31 -1.63 14.14
C PRO A 76 19.71 -1.67 13.51
N ASP A 77 20.17 -2.85 13.12
CA ASP A 77 21.49 -3.06 12.51
C ASP A 77 21.49 -2.84 10.99
N ASN A 78 20.32 -2.57 10.38
CA ASN A 78 20.19 -2.32 8.96
C ASN A 78 19.99 -0.82 8.69
N PRO A 79 20.96 -0.12 8.06
CA PRO A 79 20.88 1.33 7.85
C PRO A 79 19.77 1.76 6.88
N LEU A 80 19.17 0.84 6.12
CA LEU A 80 18.02 1.13 5.26
C LEU A 80 16.68 1.09 6.00
N GLN A 81 16.63 0.57 7.23
CA GLN A 81 15.38 0.45 7.97
C GLN A 81 14.66 1.79 8.21
N PRO A 82 15.34 2.89 8.58
CA PRO A 82 14.69 4.19 8.73
C PRO A 82 14.07 4.72 7.42
N LEU A 83 14.60 4.33 6.26
CA LEU A 83 14.09 4.79 4.97
C LEU A 83 12.65 4.34 4.74
N GLY A 84 12.29 3.12 5.11
CA GLY A 84 10.90 2.64 5.01
C GLY A 84 9.92 3.51 5.82
N LEU A 85 10.34 4.02 6.98
CA LEU A 85 9.54 4.95 7.77
C LEU A 85 9.44 6.33 7.09
N TRP A 86 10.55 6.86 6.57
CA TRP A 86 10.56 8.12 5.83
C TRP A 86 9.66 8.10 4.61
N LEU A 87 9.66 6.99 3.86
CA LEU A 87 8.76 6.80 2.73
C LEU A 87 7.30 6.90 3.21
N ASN A 88 6.94 6.24 4.32
CA ASN A 88 5.57 6.34 4.88
C ASN A 88 5.20 7.76 5.34
N PHE A 89 6.16 8.56 5.80
CA PHE A 89 5.90 9.97 6.10
C PHE A 89 5.74 10.82 4.84
N ALA A 90 6.45 10.48 3.75
CA ALA A 90 6.42 11.24 2.51
C ALA A 90 4.99 11.34 1.92
N GLN A 91 4.18 10.28 2.01
CA GLN A 91 2.79 10.33 1.52
C GLN A 91 1.89 11.32 2.28
N LEU A 92 2.22 11.65 3.54
CA LEU A 92 1.43 12.60 4.33
C LEU A 92 1.48 14.02 3.77
N PHE A 93 2.53 14.37 3.01
CA PHE A 93 2.62 15.66 2.33
C PHE A 93 1.57 15.83 1.22
N TYR A 94 0.92 14.75 0.76
CA TYR A 94 -0.22 14.83 -0.16
C TYR A 94 -1.56 15.00 0.56
N PHE A 95 -1.62 14.91 1.90
CA PHE A 95 -2.87 15.05 2.65
C PHE A 95 -3.55 16.42 2.51
N PRO A 96 -2.87 17.55 2.26
CA PRO A 96 -3.54 18.80 1.90
C PRO A 96 -4.48 18.65 0.70
N ILE A 97 -4.14 17.82 -0.28
CA ILE A 97 -5.02 17.49 -1.43
C ILE A 97 -6.25 16.72 -0.94
N LEU A 98 -6.07 15.75 -0.04
CA LEU A 98 -7.19 15.00 0.55
C LEU A 98 -8.11 15.87 1.38
N VAL A 99 -7.57 16.80 2.16
CA VAL A 99 -8.35 17.79 2.92
C VAL A 99 -9.14 18.67 1.96
N PHE A 100 -8.53 19.14 0.87
CA PHE A 100 -9.24 19.89 -0.16
C PHE A 100 -10.39 19.10 -0.77
N LEU A 101 -10.14 17.85 -1.19
CA LEU A 101 -11.17 16.97 -1.75
C LEU A 101 -12.29 16.71 -0.75
N LEU A 102 -11.97 16.40 0.51
CA LEU A 102 -12.96 16.18 1.57
C LEU A 102 -13.91 17.38 1.74
N LEU A 103 -13.38 18.60 1.66
CA LEU A 103 -14.15 19.82 1.91
C LEU A 103 -14.87 20.35 0.67
N ARG A 104 -14.38 20.08 -0.54
CA ARG A 104 -14.90 20.65 -1.78
C ARG A 104 -15.60 19.67 -2.69
N SER A 105 -15.15 18.41 -2.72
CA SER A 105 -15.66 17.37 -3.62
C SER A 105 -15.46 15.98 -2.99
N PRO A 106 -16.13 15.70 -1.85
CA PRO A 106 -15.90 14.48 -1.07
C PRO A 106 -16.19 13.20 -1.87
N GLU A 107 -17.02 13.26 -2.92
CA GLU A 107 -17.25 12.16 -3.85
C GLU A 107 -15.97 11.69 -4.57
N TYR A 108 -14.98 12.56 -4.77
CA TYR A 108 -13.68 12.21 -5.36
C TYR A 108 -12.59 11.94 -4.33
N PHE A 109 -12.90 12.01 -3.03
CA PHE A 109 -11.93 11.74 -1.98
C PHE A 109 -11.29 10.36 -2.14
N ILE A 110 -12.10 9.33 -2.42
CA ILE A 110 -11.60 7.96 -2.56
C ILE A 110 -10.68 7.77 -3.78
N MET A 111 -10.93 8.51 -4.86
CA MET A 111 -10.03 8.55 -6.01
C MET A 111 -8.68 9.14 -5.59
N GLY A 112 -8.67 10.32 -4.97
CA GLY A 112 -7.45 10.96 -4.50
C GLY A 112 -6.68 10.08 -3.52
N TYR A 113 -7.41 9.43 -2.60
CA TYR A 113 -6.83 8.53 -1.60
C TYR A 113 -6.22 7.28 -2.23
N ALA A 114 -6.87 6.70 -3.24
CA ALA A 114 -6.35 5.56 -3.99
C ALA A 114 -5.11 5.93 -4.80
N ILE A 115 -5.10 7.09 -5.47
CA ILE A 115 -3.94 7.57 -6.24
C ILE A 115 -2.73 7.78 -5.33
N ILE A 116 -2.89 8.47 -4.20
CA ILE A 116 -1.79 8.71 -3.25
C ILE A 116 -1.27 7.38 -2.71
N THR A 117 -2.18 6.48 -2.32
CA THR A 117 -1.82 5.15 -1.80
C THR A 117 -1.09 4.31 -2.85
N GLY A 118 -1.57 4.31 -4.10
CA GLY A 118 -0.94 3.61 -5.21
C GLY A 118 0.43 4.16 -5.52
N ALA A 119 0.56 5.47 -5.73
CA ALA A 119 1.82 6.14 -6.02
C ALA A 119 2.87 5.91 -4.93
N HIS A 120 2.45 5.87 -3.65
CA HIS A 120 3.32 5.55 -2.51
C HIS A 120 3.97 4.16 -2.59
N LEU A 121 3.43 3.23 -3.38
CA LEU A 121 4.07 1.92 -3.61
C LEU A 121 5.32 2.03 -4.49
N PHE A 122 5.44 3.05 -5.33
CA PHE A 122 6.50 3.13 -6.34
C PHE A 122 7.92 3.11 -5.74
N PRO A 123 8.24 3.87 -4.68
CA PRO A 123 9.56 3.80 -4.03
C PRO A 123 9.89 2.42 -3.45
N TYR A 124 8.88 1.63 -3.09
CA TYR A 124 9.09 0.27 -2.56
C TYR A 124 9.53 -0.73 -3.63
N ALA A 125 9.31 -0.45 -4.91
CA ALA A 125 9.90 -1.24 -5.98
C ALA A 125 11.43 -1.20 -5.91
N TRP A 126 11.97 -0.02 -5.62
CA TRP A 126 13.39 0.13 -5.34
C TRP A 126 13.76 -0.39 -3.96
N LEU A 127 13.00 -0.14 -2.89
CA LEU A 127 13.41 -0.61 -1.55
C LEU A 127 13.46 -2.15 -1.46
N TYR A 128 12.52 -2.85 -2.07
CA TYR A 128 12.37 -4.31 -1.94
C TYR A 128 12.79 -5.14 -3.16
N ASP A 129 13.31 -4.53 -4.22
CA ASP A 129 13.65 -5.22 -5.47
C ASP A 129 12.50 -5.98 -6.11
N GLU A 130 11.29 -5.44 -5.97
CA GLU A 130 10.09 -6.10 -6.43
C GLU A 130 9.32 -5.18 -7.37
N LEU A 131 9.49 -5.45 -8.68
CA LEU A 131 8.84 -4.71 -9.77
C LEU A 131 7.31 -4.70 -9.61
N GLY A 132 6.73 -5.71 -8.95
CA GLY A 132 5.30 -5.75 -8.64
C GLY A 132 4.80 -4.48 -7.94
N TYR A 133 5.61 -3.84 -7.09
CA TYR A 133 5.26 -2.56 -6.48
C TYR A 133 5.14 -1.42 -7.48
N ALA A 134 6.04 -1.32 -8.46
CA ALA A 134 5.99 -0.27 -9.48
C ALA A 134 4.80 -0.48 -10.41
N VAL A 135 4.53 -1.72 -10.80
CA VAL A 135 3.36 -2.07 -11.61
C VAL A 135 2.08 -1.73 -10.86
N ALA A 136 1.95 -2.17 -9.60
CA ALA A 136 0.80 -1.84 -8.76
C ALA A 136 0.63 -0.33 -8.57
N ALA A 137 1.72 0.42 -8.38
CA ALA A 137 1.67 1.86 -8.24
C ALA A 137 1.04 2.54 -9.46
N GLY A 138 1.49 2.17 -10.66
CA GLY A 138 0.93 2.68 -11.92
C GLY A 138 -0.51 2.25 -12.14
N VAL A 139 -0.80 0.96 -11.95
CA VAL A 139 -2.12 0.37 -12.17
C VAL A 139 -3.16 0.96 -11.21
N ILE A 140 -2.85 1.07 -9.92
CA ILE A 140 -3.78 1.65 -8.93
C ILE A 140 -4.00 3.13 -9.24
N SER A 141 -2.95 3.90 -9.48
CA SER A 141 -3.06 5.34 -9.72
C SER A 141 -3.84 5.67 -10.98
N LEU A 142 -3.45 5.07 -12.11
CA LEU A 142 -4.09 5.31 -13.40
C LEU A 142 -5.47 4.66 -13.47
N GLY A 143 -5.65 3.49 -12.85
CA GLY A 143 -6.94 2.79 -12.79
C GLY A 143 -7.96 3.54 -11.94
N ALA A 144 -7.57 4.07 -10.77
CA ALA A 144 -8.46 4.90 -9.94
C ALA A 144 -8.90 6.16 -10.68
N LEU A 145 -7.97 6.85 -11.37
CA LEU A 145 -8.29 8.00 -12.21
C LEU A 145 -9.22 7.60 -13.36
N GLY A 146 -8.92 6.51 -14.07
CA GLY A 146 -9.75 6.01 -15.18
C GLY A 146 -11.17 5.69 -14.75
N ILE A 147 -11.35 5.00 -13.61
CA ILE A 147 -12.68 4.72 -13.05
C ILE A 147 -13.41 6.05 -12.77
N ALA A 148 -12.76 7.02 -12.12
CA ALA A 148 -13.40 8.30 -11.81
C ALA A 148 -13.77 9.13 -13.05
N LEU A 149 -13.00 9.04 -14.13
CA LEU A 149 -13.25 9.78 -15.38
C LEU A 149 -14.35 9.15 -16.24
N PHE A 150 -14.46 7.82 -16.24
CA PHE A 150 -15.32 7.10 -17.17
C PHE A 150 -16.55 6.44 -16.53
N GLN A 151 -16.64 6.40 -15.20
CA GLN A 151 -17.79 5.85 -14.49
C GLN A 151 -18.65 6.96 -13.87
N PRO A 152 -19.96 6.77 -13.76
CA PRO A 152 -20.82 7.73 -13.10
C PRO A 152 -20.49 7.83 -11.60
N PRO A 153 -20.79 8.97 -10.94
CA PRO A 153 -20.56 9.16 -9.50
C PRO A 153 -21.30 8.17 -8.59
N THR A 154 -22.24 7.39 -9.10
CA THR A 154 -22.88 6.29 -8.35
C THR A 154 -21.98 5.04 -8.24
N SER A 155 -20.94 4.95 -9.06
CA SER A 155 -20.07 3.78 -9.19
C SER A 155 -18.69 3.97 -8.56
N VAL A 156 -18.49 5.02 -7.75
CA VAL A 156 -17.18 5.32 -7.13
C VAL A 156 -16.70 4.24 -6.16
N TYR A 157 -17.59 3.35 -5.68
CA TYR A 157 -17.25 2.16 -4.90
C TYR A 157 -16.37 1.15 -5.67
N LEU A 158 -16.35 1.23 -7.01
CA LEU A 158 -15.45 0.42 -7.84
C LEU A 158 -13.98 0.76 -7.59
N ILE A 159 -13.65 2.00 -7.21
CA ILE A 159 -12.28 2.42 -6.93
C ILE A 159 -11.68 1.63 -5.76
N PRO A 160 -12.27 1.63 -4.54
CA PRO A 160 -11.69 0.87 -3.43
C PRO A 160 -11.72 -0.64 -3.66
N LEU A 161 -12.74 -1.18 -4.36
CA LEU A 161 -12.78 -2.60 -4.72
C LEU A 161 -11.65 -2.97 -5.69
N PHE A 162 -11.42 -2.14 -6.71
CA PHE A 162 -10.31 -2.29 -7.65
C PHE A 162 -8.95 -2.23 -6.93
N THR A 163 -8.76 -1.25 -6.05
CA THR A 163 -7.54 -1.11 -5.26
C THR A 163 -7.31 -2.32 -4.35
N ALA A 164 -8.35 -2.83 -3.67
CA ALA A 164 -8.27 -4.06 -2.88
C ALA A 164 -7.86 -5.26 -3.73
N GLY A 165 -8.44 -5.41 -4.92
CA GLY A 165 -8.07 -6.43 -5.88
C GLY A 165 -6.61 -6.33 -6.33
N CYS A 166 -6.11 -5.13 -6.58
CA CYS A 166 -4.70 -4.91 -6.91
C CYS A 166 -3.76 -5.31 -5.76
N PHE A 167 -4.10 -4.97 -4.52
CA PHE A 167 -3.32 -5.41 -3.35
C PHE A 167 -3.35 -6.92 -3.17
N LEU A 168 -4.49 -7.56 -3.40
CA LEU A 168 -4.61 -9.02 -3.35
C LEU A 168 -3.74 -9.69 -4.41
N LEU A 169 -3.78 -9.18 -5.65
CA LEU A 169 -2.96 -9.68 -6.75
C LEU A 169 -1.47 -9.49 -6.47
N LEU A 170 -1.06 -8.32 -5.97
CA LEU A 170 0.32 -8.06 -5.57
C LEU A 170 0.77 -9.00 -4.44
N SER A 171 -0.08 -9.20 -3.43
CA SER A 171 0.20 -10.14 -2.33
C SER A 171 0.37 -11.57 -2.85
N GLY A 172 -0.53 -12.01 -3.74
CA GLY A 172 -0.44 -13.32 -4.39
C GLY A 172 0.83 -13.49 -5.22
N TRP A 173 1.19 -12.47 -6.02
CA TRP A 173 2.42 -12.43 -6.79
C TRP A 173 3.67 -12.55 -5.91
N MET A 174 3.71 -11.83 -4.79
CA MET A 174 4.82 -11.89 -3.85
C MET A 174 4.93 -13.30 -3.24
N LEU A 175 3.81 -13.93 -2.88
CA LEU A 175 3.78 -15.29 -2.34
C LEU A 175 4.26 -16.36 -3.33
N THR A 176 4.09 -16.17 -4.64
CA THR A 176 4.58 -17.12 -5.65
C THR A 176 6.07 -16.95 -5.91
N ARG A 177 6.58 -15.70 -5.96
CA ARG A 177 8.01 -15.46 -6.19
C ARG A 177 8.89 -15.78 -4.99
N ARG A 178 8.38 -15.56 -3.77
CA ARG A 178 9.12 -15.70 -2.50
C ARG A 178 10.55 -15.19 -2.62
N THR A 179 10.72 -13.96 -3.08
CA THR A 179 12.04 -13.36 -3.29
C THR A 179 12.90 -13.41 -2.03
N TRP A 180 12.26 -13.31 -0.86
CA TRP A 180 12.85 -13.50 0.46
C TRP A 180 13.31 -14.92 0.80
N ALA A 181 12.93 -15.95 0.04
CA ALA A 181 13.38 -17.34 0.24
C ALA A 181 14.70 -17.65 -0.46
N ARG A 182 15.21 -16.75 -1.31
CA ARG A 182 16.44 -16.97 -2.08
C ARG A 182 17.71 -17.06 -1.22
N GLY A 183 17.71 -16.49 -0.01
CA GLY A 183 18.84 -16.54 0.93
C GLY A 183 18.93 -17.82 1.79
N VAL A 184 17.96 -18.73 1.72
CA VAL A 184 17.92 -19.94 2.60
C VAL A 184 18.70 -21.13 2.00
N GLY A 185 19.20 -21.01 0.77
CA GLY A 185 19.92 -22.08 0.05
C GLY A 185 21.45 -21.91 -0.05
N ALA A 186 22.04 -20.94 0.65
CA ALA A 186 23.47 -20.64 0.60
C ALA A 186 24.11 -20.74 1.99
N HIS A 187 23.92 -21.87 2.66
CA HIS A 187 24.72 -22.29 3.81
C HIS A 187 24.99 -23.79 3.73
#